data_AF-A0A941I346-F1
#
_entry.id   AF-A0A941I346-F1
#
_cell.length_a   1.000
_cell.length_b   1.000
_cell.length_c   1.000
_cell.angle_alpha   90.00
_cell.angle_beta   90.00
_cell.angle_gamma   90.00
#
_symmetry.space_group_name_H-M   'P 1'
#
loop_
_entity.id
_entity.type
_entity.pdbx_description
1 polymer ?
#
loop_
_entity_poly.entity_id
_entity_poly.type
_entity_poly.pdbx_seq_one_letter_code
_entity_poly.pdbx_strand_id
1 'polypeptide(L)'
;MRLPSLLLALLIVAQPVFSDTVTKPIKQASSAKEEASAPPKEEPKSVKDAPVKESKAEAAARKKEAQAADELALKIAERLAAIRKDKEEVAKPVVRPPIRPYVAPSKKVSGVDDKSKKTAKHWSYEGEEGPLAWGKLNPANIKCDLGERQSPIDIRDGIKVELDTLNFDYKPSQFQVIDTGHTIQVNLSAGNYLNVSGKNFELNQLHFHRPSEERINGKGFEMVAHLVHKDRDAKLAVVAVLLELGDAHPVIQSIWNNLPLEKNELVKALKNIDLTQLLPKRHDYYTYMGSLTTPPCSEGVLWMVMKEPVQISADQAAIFARLYPHNARPIQKTSGRIIKESL
;
A
#
# COMPACT_ATOMS: atom_id res chain seq x y z
N MET A 1 3.63 -14.82 57.10
CA MET A 1 4.45 -14.46 58.28
C MET A 1 5.60 -15.46 58.32
N ARG A 2 6.90 -15.16 58.19
CA ARG A 2 7.71 -13.95 58.36
C ARG A 2 8.93 -14.03 57.41
N LEU A 3 9.19 -12.97 56.64
CA LEU A 3 10.55 -12.43 56.41
C LEU A 3 10.94 -11.60 57.67
N PRO A 4 12.19 -11.13 57.90
CA PRO A 4 13.22 -10.79 56.90
C PRO A 4 14.69 -11.08 57.32
N SER A 5 15.64 -10.90 56.40
CA SER A 5 16.84 -10.11 56.72
C SER A 5 17.48 -9.53 55.46
N LEU A 6 17.70 -8.23 55.54
CA LEU A 6 18.25 -7.31 54.56
C LEU A 6 19.78 -7.31 54.75
N LEU A 7 20.58 -7.34 53.68
CA LEU A 7 21.93 -6.78 53.76
C LEU A 7 22.24 -5.93 52.53
N LEU A 8 22.75 -4.77 52.87
CA LEU A 8 22.99 -3.54 52.14
C LEU A 8 24.33 -3.63 51.39
N ALA A 9 24.36 -3.30 50.11
CA ALA A 9 25.61 -3.05 49.38
C ALA A 9 25.50 -1.69 48.68
N LEU A 10 26.09 -0.69 49.32
CA LEU A 10 26.31 0.67 48.85
C LEU A 10 27.71 0.69 48.23
N LEU A 11 27.85 1.00 46.94
CA LEU A 11 29.14 1.36 46.35
C LEU A 11 28.91 2.45 45.32
N ILE A 12 29.09 3.68 45.81
CA ILE A 12 29.23 4.92 45.08
C ILE A 12 30.65 4.93 44.51
N VAL A 13 30.79 4.99 43.20
CA VAL A 13 32.02 5.45 42.55
C VAL A 13 31.63 6.59 41.63
N ALA A 14 32.11 7.78 42.00
CA ALA A 14 31.98 9.00 41.23
C ALA A 14 33.31 9.30 40.52
N GLN A 15 33.17 10.05 39.41
CA GLN A 15 34.16 10.89 38.71
C GLN A 15 34.88 10.28 37.48
N PRO A 16 35.35 11.12 36.51
CA PRO A 16 35.23 12.58 36.42
C PRO A 16 34.58 13.10 35.13
N VAL A 17 34.02 14.30 35.29
CA VAL A 17 33.76 15.30 34.26
C VAL A 17 35.12 15.87 33.82
N PHE A 18 35.36 15.97 32.50
CA PHE A 18 36.35 16.89 31.96
C PHE A 18 35.62 18.01 31.21
N SER A 19 35.89 19.23 31.65
CA SER A 19 35.51 20.48 31.01
C SER A 19 36.75 21.10 30.35
N ASP A 20 36.45 22.02 29.44
CA ASP A 20 37.20 23.24 29.11
C ASP A 20 38.14 23.31 27.89
N THR A 21 37.60 23.98 26.86
CA THR A 21 38.13 25.17 26.16
C THR A 21 39.34 24.98 25.22
N VAL A 22 39.41 25.58 24.01
CA VAL A 22 39.65 27.02 23.74
C VAL A 22 39.54 27.32 22.21
N THR A 23 38.71 28.33 21.86
CA THR A 23 38.69 29.34 20.74
C THR A 23 39.22 29.04 19.32
N LYS A 24 38.41 29.13 18.23
CA LYS A 24 38.02 30.29 17.35
C LYS A 24 39.15 30.85 16.42
N PRO A 25 38.86 31.57 15.31
CA PRO A 25 37.96 31.31 14.17
C PRO A 25 38.62 31.64 12.80
N ILE A 26 38.06 31.21 11.65
CA ILE A 26 38.36 31.87 10.35
C ILE A 26 37.07 32.29 9.66
N LYS A 27 37.10 33.54 9.22
CA LYS A 27 36.04 34.42 8.76
C LYS A 27 35.35 33.94 7.48
N GLN A 28 34.02 34.10 7.46
CA GLN A 28 33.25 34.44 6.28
C GLN A 28 33.56 35.88 5.85
N ALA A 29 33.56 36.14 4.54
CA ALA A 29 33.11 37.40 3.99
C ALA A 29 31.99 37.09 3.00
N SER A 30 30.81 37.59 3.31
CA SER A 30 29.69 37.76 2.36
C SER A 30 29.58 39.24 2.01
N SER A 31 29.13 39.52 0.80
CA SER A 31 28.31 40.67 0.39
C SER A 31 28.01 40.44 -1.10
N ALA A 32 26.85 40.63 -1.68
CA ALA A 32 25.51 41.01 -1.23
C ALA A 32 24.54 40.68 -2.39
N LYS A 33 23.23 40.66 -2.09
CA LYS A 33 22.09 40.77 -3.04
C LYS A 33 22.29 41.98 -3.98
N GLU A 34 21.69 42.09 -5.16
CA GLU A 34 20.24 42.14 -5.43
C GLU A 34 19.92 42.19 -6.94
N GLU A 35 18.67 41.85 -7.25
CA GLU A 35 17.85 41.92 -8.49
C GLU A 35 18.32 42.67 -9.76
N ALA A 36 18.03 42.10 -10.94
CA ALA A 36 16.99 42.59 -11.88
C ALA A 36 17.17 42.11 -13.34
N SER A 37 16.05 41.65 -13.93
CA SER A 37 15.56 41.91 -15.30
C SER A 37 16.48 41.72 -16.54
N ALA A 38 16.10 40.78 -17.43
CA ALA A 38 16.42 40.81 -18.87
C ALA A 38 15.79 42.05 -19.56
N PRO A 39 16.24 42.56 -20.74
CA PRO A 39 16.17 41.91 -22.08
C PRO A 39 17.28 42.36 -23.09
N PRO A 40 17.16 42.29 -24.45
CA PRO A 40 17.07 41.13 -25.35
C PRO A 40 18.09 41.09 -26.54
N LYS A 41 18.05 39.96 -27.27
CA LYS A 41 18.49 39.53 -28.63
C LYS A 41 19.08 40.56 -29.65
N GLU A 42 20.10 40.11 -30.40
CA GLU A 42 20.21 40.28 -31.88
C GLU A 42 21.15 39.23 -32.54
N GLU A 43 20.93 38.97 -33.84
CA GLU A 43 21.22 37.79 -34.68
C GLU A 43 22.68 37.60 -35.17
N PRO A 44 23.10 36.38 -35.60
CA PRO A 44 24.29 36.20 -36.43
C PRO A 44 23.97 36.08 -37.93
N LYS A 45 24.75 36.81 -38.74
CA LYS A 45 24.71 36.85 -40.21
C LYS A 45 25.30 35.60 -40.86
N SER A 46 24.75 35.28 -42.04
CA SER A 46 25.05 34.13 -42.88
C SER A 46 26.38 34.20 -43.63
N VAL A 47 27.05 33.04 -43.74
CA VAL A 47 28.12 32.78 -44.71
C VAL A 47 27.53 31.87 -45.79
N LYS A 48 27.73 32.24 -47.06
CA LYS A 48 27.25 31.50 -48.25
C LYS A 48 28.34 30.54 -48.72
N ASP A 49 28.04 29.24 -48.73
CA ASP A 49 28.86 28.21 -49.39
C ASP A 49 28.49 28.04 -50.87
N ALA A 50 29.50 27.79 -51.69
CA ALA A 50 29.40 27.52 -53.12
C ALA A 50 28.96 26.06 -53.41
N PRO A 51 28.30 25.76 -54.56
CA PRO A 51 27.69 24.46 -54.80
C PRO A 51 28.71 23.42 -55.31
N VAL A 52 28.78 22.27 -54.62
CA VAL A 52 29.49 21.07 -55.10
C VAL A 52 28.63 20.41 -56.19
N LYS A 53 29.20 20.20 -57.38
CA LYS A 53 28.56 19.43 -58.46
C LYS A 53 28.61 17.94 -58.13
N GLU A 54 27.48 17.38 -57.72
CA GLU A 54 27.28 15.96 -57.44
C GLU A 54 27.37 15.12 -58.73
N SER A 55 28.08 13.99 -58.68
CA SER A 55 28.23 13.10 -59.84
C SER A 55 26.91 12.35 -60.13
N LYS A 56 26.59 12.11 -61.40
CA LYS A 56 25.39 11.34 -61.79
C LYS A 56 25.37 9.92 -61.17
N ALA A 57 26.52 9.37 -60.82
CA ALA A 57 26.64 8.06 -60.19
C ALA A 57 26.26 8.08 -58.70
N GLU A 58 26.66 9.11 -57.94
CA GLU A 58 26.27 9.27 -56.52
C GLU A 58 24.78 9.59 -56.36
N ALA A 59 24.24 10.44 -57.25
CA ALA A 59 22.81 10.72 -57.26
C ALA A 59 21.97 9.46 -57.58
N ALA A 60 22.49 8.57 -58.45
CA ALA A 60 21.84 7.30 -58.76
C ALA A 60 21.94 6.27 -57.62
N ALA A 61 23.05 6.25 -56.89
CA ALA A 61 23.24 5.39 -55.71
C ALA A 61 22.31 5.78 -54.57
N ARG A 62 22.23 7.07 -54.22
CA ARG A 62 21.30 7.58 -53.20
C ARG A 62 19.84 7.34 -53.56
N LYS A 63 19.49 7.44 -54.85
CA LYS A 63 18.13 7.13 -55.30
C LYS A 63 17.79 5.65 -55.14
N LYS A 64 18.75 4.74 -55.38
CA LYS A 64 18.57 3.31 -55.12
C LYS A 64 18.48 2.99 -53.63
N GLU A 65 19.29 3.64 -52.78
CA GLU A 65 19.21 3.47 -51.32
C GLU A 65 17.89 3.99 -50.76
N ALA A 66 17.40 5.14 -51.21
CA ALA A 66 16.09 5.66 -50.84
C ALA A 66 14.95 4.72 -51.27
N GLN A 67 15.02 4.20 -52.50
CA GLN A 67 14.04 3.22 -52.99
C GLN A 67 14.06 1.90 -52.19
N ALA A 68 15.24 1.43 -51.79
CA ALA A 68 15.37 0.24 -50.94
C ALA A 68 14.85 0.50 -49.51
N ALA A 69 15.05 1.70 -48.97
CA ALA A 69 14.52 2.10 -47.67
C ALA A 69 12.98 2.21 -47.69
N ASP A 70 12.40 2.76 -48.76
CA ASP A 70 10.94 2.83 -48.94
C ASP A 70 10.32 1.43 -49.08
N GLU A 71 10.96 0.53 -49.83
CA GLU A 71 10.51 -0.86 -49.97
C GLU A 71 10.57 -1.62 -48.63
N LEU A 72 11.62 -1.39 -47.83
CA LEU A 72 11.74 -1.97 -46.49
C LEU A 72 10.68 -1.40 -45.54
N ALA A 73 10.41 -0.10 -45.60
CA ALA A 73 9.37 0.54 -44.80
C ALA A 73 7.97 -0.02 -45.12
N LEU A 74 7.68 -0.28 -46.38
CA LEU A 74 6.43 -0.93 -46.81
C LEU A 74 6.31 -2.36 -46.27
N LYS A 75 7.38 -3.17 -46.35
CA LYS A 75 7.39 -4.53 -45.80
C LYS A 75 7.24 -4.56 -44.28
N ILE A 76 7.82 -3.59 -43.58
CA ILE A 76 7.65 -3.44 -42.13
C ILE A 76 6.20 -3.03 -41.82
N ALA A 77 5.62 -2.10 -42.57
CA ALA A 77 4.23 -1.67 -42.39
C ALA A 77 3.24 -2.82 -42.62
N GLU A 78 3.43 -3.64 -43.66
CA GLU A 78 2.63 -4.84 -43.93
C GLU A 78 2.76 -5.88 -42.81
N ARG A 79 3.97 -6.12 -42.32
CA ARG A 79 4.20 -7.08 -41.22
C ARG A 79 3.60 -6.60 -39.90
N LEU A 80 3.65 -5.30 -39.63
CA LEU A 80 2.99 -4.69 -38.48
C LEU A 80 1.46 -4.73 -38.62
N ALA A 81 0.92 -4.58 -39.83
CA ALA A 81 -0.50 -4.71 -40.10
C ALA A 81 -0.98 -6.17 -39.92
N ALA A 82 -0.19 -7.16 -40.35
CA ALA A 82 -0.48 -8.57 -40.11
C ALA A 82 -0.48 -8.91 -38.61
N ILE A 83 0.51 -8.43 -37.84
CA ILE A 83 0.55 -8.61 -36.38
C ILE A 83 -0.63 -7.91 -35.68
N ARG A 84 -1.10 -6.76 -36.19
CA ARG A 84 -2.31 -6.09 -35.69
C ARG A 84 -3.56 -6.93 -35.96
N LYS A 85 -3.65 -7.55 -37.14
CA LYS A 85 -4.78 -8.42 -37.51
C LYS A 85 -4.81 -9.72 -36.70
N ASP A 86 -3.65 -10.32 -36.42
CA ASP A 86 -3.53 -11.49 -35.54
C ASP A 86 -3.88 -11.14 -34.08
N LYS A 87 -3.55 -9.93 -33.62
CA LYS A 87 -3.99 -9.43 -32.30
C LYS A 87 -5.49 -9.16 -32.23
N GLU A 88 -6.14 -8.77 -33.34
CA GLU A 88 -7.60 -8.62 -33.42
C GLU A 88 -8.31 -9.98 -33.44
N GLU A 89 -7.72 -11.02 -34.02
CA GLU A 89 -8.32 -12.37 -34.06
C GLU A 89 -8.24 -13.11 -32.71
N VAL A 90 -7.18 -12.86 -31.93
CA VAL A 90 -7.04 -13.37 -30.54
C VAL A 90 -7.88 -12.56 -29.54
N ALA A 91 -8.36 -11.38 -29.92
CA ALA A 91 -9.16 -10.48 -29.08
C ALA A 91 -10.69 -10.73 -29.13
N LYS A 92 -11.14 -11.99 -29.22
CA LYS A 92 -12.52 -12.33 -28.79
C LYS A 92 -12.51 -12.52 -27.27
N PRO A 93 -13.01 -11.57 -26.47
CA PRO A 93 -12.92 -11.67 -25.02
C PRO A 93 -13.98 -12.67 -24.54
N VAL A 94 -13.57 -13.63 -23.72
CA VAL A 94 -14.48 -14.14 -22.70
C VAL A 94 -14.69 -12.97 -21.74
N VAL A 95 -15.81 -12.27 -21.88
CA VAL A 95 -16.18 -11.12 -21.05
C VAL A 95 -16.30 -11.60 -19.60
N ARG A 96 -15.27 -11.38 -18.79
CA ARG A 96 -15.40 -11.28 -17.35
C ARG A 96 -15.30 -9.80 -16.99
N PRO A 97 -16.27 -9.25 -16.23
CA PRO A 97 -16.29 -7.83 -15.93
C PRO A 97 -15.03 -7.42 -15.14
N PRO A 98 -14.52 -6.19 -15.35
CA PRO A 98 -13.40 -5.67 -14.58
C PRO A 98 -13.76 -5.62 -13.09
N ILE A 99 -12.86 -6.14 -12.24
CA ILE A 99 -12.98 -6.05 -10.78
C ILE A 99 -12.77 -4.59 -10.42
N ARG A 100 -13.85 -3.90 -10.04
CA ARG A 100 -13.78 -2.55 -9.45
C ARG A 100 -13.12 -2.65 -8.07
N PRO A 101 -12.36 -1.64 -7.61
CA PRO A 101 -12.01 -1.53 -6.20
C PRO A 101 -13.29 -1.68 -5.37
N TYR A 102 -13.21 -2.46 -4.29
CA TYR A 102 -14.37 -2.69 -3.43
C TYR A 102 -14.82 -1.34 -2.84
N VAL A 103 -15.94 -0.85 -3.34
CA VAL A 103 -16.75 0.19 -2.71
C VAL A 103 -17.96 -0.54 -2.17
N ALA A 104 -18.23 -0.37 -0.87
CA ALA A 104 -19.37 -1.03 -0.23
C ALA A 104 -20.68 -0.72 -0.97
N PRO A 105 -21.56 -1.71 -1.21
CA PRO A 105 -22.79 -1.48 -1.95
C PRO A 105 -23.78 -0.63 -1.15
N SER A 106 -24.09 0.58 -1.63
CA SER A 106 -25.24 1.35 -1.15
C SER A 106 -26.51 0.73 -1.69
N LYS A 107 -27.42 0.25 -0.82
CA LYS A 107 -28.77 -0.12 -1.25
C LYS A 107 -29.48 1.11 -1.81
N LYS A 108 -29.95 1.05 -3.07
CA LYS A 108 -30.88 2.05 -3.61
C LYS A 108 -32.20 1.92 -2.85
N VAL A 109 -32.49 2.89 -1.99
CA VAL A 109 -33.85 3.11 -1.49
C VAL A 109 -34.58 3.92 -2.56
N SER A 110 -35.59 3.31 -3.16
CA SER A 110 -36.46 3.97 -4.13
C SER A 110 -37.46 4.88 -3.40
N GLY A 111 -37.39 6.18 -3.69
CA GLY A 111 -38.50 7.13 -3.56
C GLY A 111 -38.67 7.78 -2.18
N VAL A 112 -37.99 8.91 -1.96
CA VAL A 112 -38.53 10.12 -1.29
C VAL A 112 -37.78 11.33 -1.87
N ASP A 113 -38.49 12.44 -1.99
CA ASP A 113 -38.23 13.67 -2.74
C ASP A 113 -36.83 14.30 -2.71
N ASP A 114 -36.51 14.90 -3.87
CA ASP A 114 -35.31 15.65 -4.23
C ASP A 114 -35.19 16.99 -3.47
N LYS A 115 -34.71 16.96 -2.21
CA LYS A 115 -34.06 18.10 -1.54
C LYS A 115 -33.04 17.64 -0.49
N SER A 116 -31.93 17.05 -0.93
CA SER A 116 -30.59 17.27 -0.35
C SER A 116 -29.58 16.27 -0.94
N LYS A 117 -28.92 16.64 -2.05
CA LYS A 117 -27.59 16.10 -2.33
C LYS A 117 -26.62 16.70 -1.30
N LYS A 118 -26.67 16.23 -0.05
CA LYS A 118 -25.51 16.33 0.83
C LYS A 118 -24.45 15.47 0.17
N THR A 119 -23.45 16.11 -0.44
CA THR A 119 -22.21 15.44 -0.82
C THR A 119 -21.75 14.66 0.41
N ALA A 120 -21.64 13.33 0.27
CA ALA A 120 -21.06 12.51 1.33
C ALA A 120 -19.70 13.11 1.65
N LYS A 121 -19.52 13.58 2.90
CA LYS A 121 -18.26 14.19 3.29
C LYS A 121 -17.15 13.13 3.20
N HIS A 122 -15.99 13.56 2.70
CA HIS A 122 -14.79 12.73 2.68
C HIS A 122 -14.43 12.34 4.13
N TRP A 123 -13.80 11.19 4.32
CA TRP A 123 -13.36 10.73 5.63
C TRP A 123 -11.83 10.75 5.68
N SER A 124 -11.25 10.93 6.86
CA SER A 124 -9.80 10.87 7.05
C SER A 124 -9.46 10.21 8.39
N TYR A 125 -8.18 10.15 8.73
CA TYR A 125 -7.74 9.67 10.06
C TYR A 125 -7.58 10.80 11.09
N GLU A 126 -7.79 12.07 10.71
CA GLU A 126 -7.48 13.23 11.55
C GLU A 126 -8.55 14.34 11.44
N GLY A 127 -8.55 15.25 12.41
CA GLY A 127 -9.45 16.42 12.39
C GLY A 127 -10.94 16.07 12.48
N GLU A 128 -11.78 16.95 11.91
CA GLU A 128 -13.25 16.84 11.96
C GLU A 128 -13.80 15.65 11.15
N GLU A 129 -13.00 15.10 10.23
CA GLU A 129 -13.33 13.94 9.39
C GLU A 129 -12.72 12.63 9.93
N GLY A 130 -12.14 12.68 11.13
CA GLY A 130 -11.45 11.56 11.78
C GLY A 130 -12.36 10.44 12.30
N PRO A 131 -11.75 9.36 12.86
CA PRO A 131 -12.47 8.13 13.22
C PRO A 131 -13.63 8.29 14.20
N LEU A 132 -13.57 9.27 15.11
CA LEU A 132 -14.63 9.56 16.08
C LEU A 132 -15.88 10.21 15.46
N ALA A 133 -15.78 10.67 14.21
CA ALA A 133 -16.86 11.34 13.48
C ALA A 133 -17.38 10.52 12.29
N TRP A 134 -16.74 9.40 11.92
CA TRP A 134 -17.04 8.66 10.69
C TRP A 134 -18.51 8.29 10.51
N GLY A 135 -19.22 7.86 11.55
CA GLY A 135 -20.64 7.51 11.45
C GLY A 135 -21.56 8.71 11.19
N LYS A 136 -21.10 9.93 11.48
CA LYS A 136 -21.83 11.18 11.26
C LYS A 136 -21.58 11.80 9.88
N LEU A 137 -20.51 11.39 9.19
CA LEU A 137 -20.13 11.93 7.87
C LEU A 137 -21.08 11.49 6.75
N ASN A 138 -21.58 10.26 6.84
CA ASN A 138 -22.47 9.65 5.85
C ASN A 138 -23.37 8.60 6.53
N PRO A 139 -24.69 8.58 6.26
CA PRO A 139 -25.59 7.54 6.77
C PRO A 139 -25.13 6.10 6.49
N ALA A 140 -24.40 5.85 5.39
CA ALA A 140 -23.83 4.55 5.08
C ALA A 140 -22.80 4.07 6.12
N ASN A 141 -22.19 5.00 6.87
CA ASN A 141 -21.16 4.74 7.88
C ASN A 141 -21.74 4.51 9.28
N ILE A 142 -23.06 4.40 9.45
CA ILE A 142 -23.70 4.32 10.77
C ILE A 142 -23.12 3.22 11.67
N LYS A 143 -22.59 2.15 11.08
CA LYS A 143 -21.93 1.05 11.79
C LYS A 143 -20.60 1.45 12.43
N CYS A 144 -19.94 2.52 11.97
CA CYS A 144 -18.76 3.06 12.62
C CYS A 144 -19.04 3.58 14.04
N ASP A 145 -20.28 4.03 14.32
CA ASP A 145 -20.69 4.56 15.62
C ASP A 145 -21.52 3.55 16.42
N LEU A 146 -22.45 2.85 15.77
CA LEU A 146 -23.42 1.96 16.41
C LEU A 146 -23.06 0.47 16.33
N GLY A 147 -21.97 0.12 15.66
CA GLY A 147 -21.50 -1.27 15.56
C GLY A 147 -21.00 -1.78 16.91
N GLU A 148 -21.37 -3.01 17.25
CA GLU A 148 -20.96 -3.66 18.51
C GLU A 148 -19.82 -4.65 18.32
N ARG A 149 -19.54 -5.04 17.06
CA ARG A 149 -18.49 -5.99 16.65
C ARG A 149 -17.48 -5.30 15.73
N GLN A 150 -16.99 -4.16 16.16
CA GLN A 150 -16.07 -3.32 15.38
C GLN A 150 -14.61 -3.78 15.51
N SER A 151 -13.81 -3.53 14.48
CA SER A 151 -12.35 -3.70 14.46
C SER A 151 -11.65 -2.34 14.34
N PRO A 152 -10.39 -2.18 14.78
CA PRO A 152 -9.52 -3.20 15.40
C PRO A 152 -9.81 -3.40 16.90
N ILE A 153 -9.17 -4.39 17.53
CA ILE A 153 -9.23 -4.63 18.98
C ILE A 153 -7.86 -4.83 19.62
N ASP A 154 -7.84 -4.66 20.94
CA ASP A 154 -6.75 -5.12 21.80
C ASP A 154 -7.07 -6.56 22.26
N ILE A 155 -6.25 -7.51 21.83
CA ILE A 155 -6.40 -8.94 22.08
C ILE A 155 -5.63 -9.27 23.36
N ARG A 156 -6.35 -9.60 24.44
CA ARG A 156 -5.73 -9.89 25.75
C ARG A 156 -5.84 -11.35 26.18
N ASP A 157 -7.03 -11.92 26.13
CA ASP A 157 -7.32 -13.24 26.70
C ASP A 157 -7.95 -14.16 25.64
N GLY A 158 -7.11 -14.68 24.75
CA GLY A 158 -7.54 -15.65 23.73
C GLY A 158 -7.91 -16.99 24.37
N ILE A 159 -9.06 -17.55 24.00
CA ILE A 159 -9.42 -18.91 24.39
C ILE A 159 -8.61 -19.86 23.51
N LYS A 160 -7.59 -20.47 24.11
CA LYS A 160 -6.74 -21.46 23.47
C LYS A 160 -7.55 -22.70 23.09
N VAL A 161 -7.60 -22.98 21.80
CA VAL A 161 -8.29 -24.14 21.24
C VAL A 161 -7.51 -24.69 20.05
N GLU A 162 -7.73 -25.95 19.73
CA GLU A 162 -7.24 -26.53 18.49
C GLU A 162 -8.01 -25.90 17.32
N LEU A 163 -7.34 -24.98 16.62
CA LEU A 163 -7.87 -24.30 15.45
C LEU A 163 -7.35 -24.99 14.18
N ASP A 164 -8.15 -24.94 13.12
CA ASP A 164 -7.70 -25.35 11.80
C ASP A 164 -6.47 -24.54 11.37
N THR A 165 -5.51 -25.22 10.76
CA THR A 165 -4.35 -24.59 10.15
C THR A 165 -4.79 -23.65 9.02
N LEU A 166 -4.23 -22.44 9.00
CA LEU A 166 -4.38 -21.54 7.86
C LEU A 166 -3.57 -22.07 6.68
N ASN A 167 -4.27 -22.54 5.64
CA ASN A 167 -3.63 -23.06 4.44
C ASN A 167 -3.66 -21.99 3.33
N PHE A 168 -2.47 -21.48 3.00
CA PHE A 168 -2.28 -20.45 1.99
C PHE A 168 -1.83 -21.08 0.65
N ASP A 169 -2.72 -21.11 -0.34
CA ASP A 169 -2.37 -21.44 -1.74
C ASP A 169 -2.07 -20.14 -2.48
N TYR A 170 -0.94 -19.52 -2.11
CA TYR A 170 -0.44 -18.33 -2.77
C TYR A 170 0.63 -18.69 -3.81
N LYS A 171 0.62 -17.95 -4.92
CA LYS A 171 1.48 -18.15 -6.07
C LYS A 171 2.05 -16.81 -6.52
N PRO A 172 3.28 -16.78 -7.07
CA PRO A 172 3.82 -15.57 -7.67
C PRO A 172 2.85 -14.94 -8.67
N SER A 173 2.46 -13.70 -8.43
CA SER A 173 1.33 -13.05 -9.11
C SER A 173 1.69 -11.67 -9.63
N GLN A 174 1.01 -11.23 -10.70
CA GLN A 174 1.08 -9.84 -11.13
C GLN A 174 0.39 -8.96 -10.08
N PHE A 175 0.94 -7.77 -9.86
CA PHE A 175 0.37 -6.83 -8.91
C PHE A 175 0.40 -5.39 -9.42
N GLN A 176 -0.47 -4.58 -8.82
CA GLN A 176 -0.53 -3.14 -9.03
C GLN A 176 -0.55 -2.45 -7.68
N VAL A 177 0.14 -1.32 -7.56
CA VAL A 177 0.18 -0.51 -6.34
C VAL A 177 -0.60 0.78 -6.60
N ILE A 178 -1.42 1.17 -5.64
CA ILE A 178 -2.15 2.43 -5.64
C ILE A 178 -2.02 3.09 -4.27
N ASP A 179 -1.75 4.38 -4.27
CA ASP A 179 -1.97 5.22 -3.12
C ASP A 179 -3.42 5.70 -3.15
N THR A 180 -4.25 5.20 -2.24
CA THR A 180 -5.69 5.48 -2.19
C THR A 180 -6.03 6.84 -1.58
N GLY A 181 -5.04 7.58 -1.09
CA GLY A 181 -5.26 8.73 -0.21
C GLY A 181 -5.46 8.36 1.26
N HIS A 182 -5.59 7.08 1.59
CA HIS A 182 -5.76 6.56 2.96
C HIS A 182 -4.72 5.48 3.34
N THR A 183 -4.15 4.81 2.34
CA THR A 183 -3.16 3.74 2.51
C THR A 183 -2.52 3.43 1.15
N ILE A 184 -1.39 2.73 1.20
CA ILE A 184 -0.83 2.02 0.05
C ILE A 184 -1.52 0.67 -0.06
N GLN A 185 -2.28 0.47 -1.14
CA GLN A 185 -2.98 -0.77 -1.44
C GLN A 185 -2.30 -1.47 -2.62
N VAL A 186 -2.19 -2.79 -2.52
CA VAL A 186 -1.68 -3.67 -3.56
C VAL A 186 -2.80 -4.55 -4.06
N ASN A 187 -3.16 -4.39 -5.33
CA ASN A 187 -4.12 -5.24 -6.02
C ASN A 187 -3.39 -6.41 -6.67
N LEU A 188 -3.90 -7.63 -6.50
CA LEU A 188 -3.32 -8.84 -7.08
C LEU A 188 -4.20 -9.41 -8.19
N SER A 189 -3.56 -10.10 -9.14
CA SER A 189 -4.30 -10.99 -10.04
C SER A 189 -4.97 -12.13 -9.26
N ALA A 190 -6.13 -12.56 -9.75
CA ALA A 190 -6.86 -13.73 -9.26
C ALA A 190 -5.97 -14.99 -9.18
N GLY A 191 -6.32 -15.92 -8.29
CA GLY A 191 -5.64 -17.22 -8.18
C GLY A 191 -4.86 -17.50 -6.91
N ASN A 192 -4.91 -16.60 -5.92
CA ASN A 192 -4.33 -16.77 -4.58
C ASN A 192 -5.43 -17.00 -3.56
N TYR A 193 -5.29 -18.01 -2.72
CA TYR A 193 -6.38 -18.43 -1.83
C TYR A 193 -5.91 -18.70 -0.41
N LEU A 194 -6.81 -18.42 0.54
CA LEU A 194 -6.78 -18.89 1.91
C LEU A 194 -7.87 -19.94 2.10
N ASN A 195 -7.47 -21.13 2.55
CA ASN A 195 -8.39 -22.15 3.04
C ASN A 195 -8.36 -22.21 4.57
N VAL A 196 -9.54 -22.06 5.18
CA VAL A 196 -9.72 -22.14 6.64
C VAL A 196 -11.11 -22.73 6.94
N SER A 197 -11.17 -23.73 7.83
CA SER A 197 -12.41 -24.44 8.20
C SER A 197 -13.23 -24.91 6.99
N GLY A 198 -12.55 -25.46 5.98
CA GLY A 198 -13.17 -25.97 4.75
C GLY A 198 -13.74 -24.90 3.81
N LYS A 199 -13.54 -23.61 4.11
CA LYS A 199 -13.95 -22.49 3.26
C LYS A 199 -12.76 -21.91 2.51
N ASN A 200 -13.01 -21.51 1.27
CA ASN A 200 -12.00 -20.93 0.40
C ASN A 200 -12.27 -19.44 0.18
N PHE A 201 -11.29 -18.59 0.52
CA PHE A 201 -11.34 -17.15 0.33
C PHE A 201 -10.24 -16.73 -0.64
N GLU A 202 -10.61 -16.10 -1.75
CA GLU A 202 -9.64 -15.57 -2.72
C GLU A 202 -9.06 -14.25 -2.20
N LEU A 203 -7.73 -14.10 -2.26
CA LEU A 203 -7.05 -12.85 -1.91
C LEU A 203 -7.34 -11.79 -2.98
N ASN A 204 -7.94 -10.68 -2.57
CA ASN A 204 -8.25 -9.57 -3.47
C ASN A 204 -7.14 -8.51 -3.47
N GLN A 205 -6.72 -8.11 -2.28
CA GLN A 205 -5.76 -7.04 -2.07
C GLN A 205 -5.04 -7.18 -0.72
N LEU A 206 -3.94 -6.47 -0.56
CA LEU A 206 -3.42 -6.12 0.76
C LEU A 206 -3.17 -4.62 0.88
N HIS A 207 -3.13 -4.11 2.10
CA HIS A 207 -2.81 -2.71 2.39
C HIS A 207 -2.16 -2.57 3.77
N PHE A 208 -1.65 -1.38 4.06
CA PHE A 208 -0.82 -1.15 5.25
C PHE A 208 -1.39 -0.09 6.17
N HIS A 209 -1.16 -0.27 7.48
CA HIS A 209 -1.44 0.73 8.50
C HIS A 209 -0.21 1.00 9.36
N ARG A 210 -0.08 2.25 9.81
CA ARG A 210 0.93 2.75 10.74
C ARG A 210 0.27 3.71 11.75
N PRO A 211 0.44 3.49 13.07
CA PRO A 211 0.96 2.27 13.70
C PRO A 211 0.08 1.04 13.40
N SER A 212 0.39 -0.14 13.94
CA SER A 212 -0.53 -1.28 13.82
C SER A 212 -1.92 -0.94 14.37
N GLU A 213 -2.97 -1.38 13.68
CA GLU A 213 -4.35 -1.21 14.14
C GLU A 213 -4.64 -2.12 15.33
N GLU A 214 -4.28 -3.40 15.23
CA GLU A 214 -4.42 -4.36 16.32
C GLU A 214 -3.38 -4.14 17.42
N ARG A 215 -3.75 -4.55 18.64
CA ARG A 215 -2.85 -4.67 19.78
C ARG A 215 -2.92 -6.07 20.37
N ILE A 216 -1.81 -6.52 20.94
CA ILE A 216 -1.73 -7.79 21.67
C ILE A 216 -1.31 -7.46 23.10
N ASN A 217 -2.15 -7.77 24.10
CA ASN A 217 -1.90 -7.47 25.51
C ASN A 217 -1.55 -5.98 25.76
N GLY A 218 -2.22 -5.08 25.05
CA GLY A 218 -1.96 -3.64 25.09
C GLY A 218 -0.74 -3.17 24.28
N LYS A 219 0.10 -4.09 23.80
CA LYS A 219 1.28 -3.78 22.97
C LYS A 219 0.84 -3.50 21.53
N GLY A 220 1.23 -2.33 21.01
CA GLY A 220 1.17 -2.00 19.59
C GLY A 220 2.44 -2.41 18.85
N PHE A 221 2.36 -2.46 17.53
CA PHE A 221 3.47 -2.78 16.62
C PHE A 221 3.72 -1.58 15.68
N GLU A 222 4.88 -1.57 15.02
CA GLU A 222 5.28 -0.45 14.16
C GLU A 222 4.29 -0.27 13.02
N MET A 223 3.92 -1.36 12.35
CA MET A 223 2.94 -1.35 11.26
C MET A 223 2.12 -2.65 11.26
N VAL A 224 1.09 -2.72 10.42
CA VAL A 224 0.41 -3.97 10.08
C VAL A 224 0.10 -4.01 8.58
N ALA A 225 0.19 -5.19 7.98
CA ALA A 225 -0.35 -5.48 6.66
C ALA A 225 -1.65 -6.27 6.78
N HIS A 226 -2.72 -5.80 6.16
CA HIS A 226 -4.01 -6.49 6.11
C HIS A 226 -4.20 -7.12 4.74
N LEU A 227 -4.26 -8.46 4.68
CA LEU A 227 -4.53 -9.23 3.48
C LEU A 227 -6.03 -9.55 3.42
N VAL A 228 -6.74 -8.92 2.48
CA VAL A 228 -8.20 -8.99 2.38
C VAL A 228 -8.62 -10.03 1.38
N HIS A 229 -9.33 -11.04 1.88
CA HIS A 229 -9.85 -12.14 1.10
C HIS A 229 -11.37 -12.12 1.04
N LYS A 230 -11.93 -12.79 0.02
CA LYS A 230 -13.37 -12.88 -0.20
C LYS A 230 -13.76 -14.25 -0.73
N ASP A 231 -14.83 -14.83 -0.17
CA ASP A 231 -15.39 -16.07 -0.69
C ASP A 231 -16.42 -15.83 -1.82
N ARG A 232 -17.02 -16.91 -2.33
CA ARG A 232 -18.05 -16.87 -3.39
C ARG A 232 -19.35 -16.19 -2.95
N ASP A 233 -19.63 -16.15 -1.65
CA ASP A 233 -20.79 -15.48 -1.05
C ASP A 233 -20.50 -14.00 -0.70
N ALA A 234 -19.33 -13.49 -1.11
CA ALA A 234 -18.82 -12.16 -0.77
C ALA A 234 -18.57 -11.94 0.74
N LYS A 235 -18.42 -13.02 1.53
CA LYS A 235 -17.96 -12.91 2.93
C LYS A 235 -16.47 -12.61 2.93
N LEU A 236 -16.06 -11.75 3.87
CA LEU A 236 -14.68 -11.29 3.97
C LEU A 236 -13.93 -12.03 5.07
N ALA A 237 -12.67 -12.33 4.76
CA ALA A 237 -11.69 -12.78 5.74
C ALA A 237 -10.43 -11.93 5.62
N VAL A 238 -9.91 -11.43 6.74
CA VAL A 238 -8.72 -10.59 6.78
C VAL A 238 -7.65 -11.28 7.62
N VAL A 239 -6.47 -11.44 7.02
CA VAL A 239 -5.26 -11.86 7.74
C VAL A 239 -4.46 -10.61 8.06
N ALA A 240 -4.19 -10.37 9.34
CA ALA A 240 -3.38 -9.27 9.81
C ALA A 240 -1.98 -9.77 10.15
N VAL A 241 -0.98 -9.28 9.41
CA VAL A 241 0.44 -9.56 9.64
C VAL A 241 1.05 -8.36 10.34
N LEU A 242 1.37 -8.53 11.62
CA LEU A 242 1.99 -7.49 12.45
C LEU A 242 3.44 -7.28 12.01
N LEU A 243 3.89 -6.02 11.95
CA LEU A 243 5.22 -5.64 11.51
C LEU A 243 5.98 -4.98 12.66
N GLU A 244 7.15 -5.50 13.01
CA GLU A 244 8.04 -4.92 14.01
C GLU A 244 9.38 -4.50 13.40
N LEU A 245 10.03 -3.51 14.03
CA LEU A 245 11.32 -3.02 13.55
C LEU A 245 12.39 -4.12 13.62
N GLY A 246 13.11 -4.31 12.53
CA GLY A 246 14.17 -5.31 12.39
C GLY A 246 14.85 -5.20 11.03
N ASP A 247 15.08 -6.34 10.38
CA ASP A 247 15.68 -6.39 9.05
C ASP A 247 14.72 -5.90 7.96
N ALA A 248 15.29 -5.46 6.83
CA ALA A 248 14.51 -5.03 5.67
C ALA A 248 13.73 -6.19 5.06
N HIS A 249 12.43 -5.99 4.83
CA HIS A 249 11.57 -7.01 4.26
C HIS A 249 11.59 -6.96 2.71
N PRO A 250 11.99 -8.02 1.99
CA PRO A 250 12.12 -7.99 0.53
C PRO A 250 10.81 -7.75 -0.22
N VAL A 251 9.71 -8.37 0.22
CA VAL A 251 8.37 -8.18 -0.37
C VAL A 251 7.91 -6.72 -0.26
N ILE A 252 8.04 -6.12 0.92
CA ILE A 252 7.69 -4.71 1.16
C ILE A 252 8.57 -3.80 0.30
N GLN A 253 9.88 -4.10 0.16
CA GLN A 253 10.75 -3.35 -0.73
C GLN A 253 10.27 -3.40 -2.18
N SER A 254 9.87 -4.58 -2.68
CA SER A 254 9.31 -4.73 -4.02
C SER A 254 8.04 -3.88 -4.21
N ILE A 255 7.19 -3.76 -3.20
CA ILE A 255 6.02 -2.89 -3.25
C ILE A 255 6.47 -1.42 -3.26
N TRP A 256 7.43 -1.04 -2.39
CA TRP A 256 7.88 0.35 -2.27
C TRP A 256 8.56 0.85 -3.55
N ASN A 257 9.26 -0.04 -4.25
CA ASN A 257 9.85 0.25 -5.57
C ASN A 257 8.81 0.56 -6.66
N ASN A 258 7.52 0.29 -6.41
CA ASN A 258 6.42 0.53 -7.33
C ASN A 258 5.38 1.50 -6.74
N LEU A 259 5.75 2.32 -5.75
CA LEU A 259 4.85 3.37 -5.25
C LEU A 259 4.49 4.35 -6.37
N PRO A 260 3.21 4.74 -6.50
CA PRO A 260 2.81 5.77 -7.46
C PRO A 260 3.36 7.13 -7.07
N LEU A 261 3.57 7.99 -8.07
CA LEU A 261 3.98 9.38 -7.86
C LEU A 261 2.81 10.25 -7.42
N GLU A 262 1.59 9.90 -7.84
CA GLU A 262 0.36 10.63 -7.56
C GLU A 262 -0.68 9.73 -6.87
N LYS A 263 -1.50 10.34 -6.00
CA LYS A 263 -2.62 9.66 -5.36
C LYS A 263 -3.66 9.25 -6.41
N ASN A 264 -4.25 8.08 -6.20
CA ASN A 264 -5.24 7.45 -7.07
C ASN A 264 -4.72 7.01 -8.44
N GLU A 265 -3.41 7.05 -8.67
CA GLU A 265 -2.78 6.44 -9.84
C GLU A 265 -2.39 4.99 -9.57
N LEU A 266 -2.67 4.10 -10.53
CA LEU A 266 -2.29 2.69 -10.47
C LEU A 266 -0.96 2.48 -11.18
N VAL A 267 0.04 2.00 -10.44
CA VAL A 267 1.32 1.55 -11.02
C VAL A 267 1.31 0.02 -11.14
N LYS A 268 1.45 -0.48 -12.37
CA LYS A 268 1.61 -1.92 -12.63
C LYS A 268 3.07 -2.32 -12.48
N ALA A 269 3.34 -3.28 -11.61
CA ALA A 269 4.69 -3.81 -11.44
C ALA A 269 5.10 -4.71 -12.62
N LEU A 270 6.38 -4.65 -12.99
CA LEU A 270 6.95 -5.46 -14.07
C LEU A 270 7.28 -6.90 -13.63
N LYS A 271 7.59 -7.08 -12.35
CA LYS A 271 7.92 -8.39 -11.77
C LYS A 271 6.73 -8.91 -10.98
N ASN A 272 6.61 -10.24 -10.89
CA ASN A 272 5.63 -10.86 -10.01
C ASN A 272 6.06 -10.72 -8.54
N ILE A 273 5.07 -10.71 -7.65
CA ILE A 273 5.26 -10.73 -6.20
C ILE A 273 4.81 -12.09 -5.65
N ASP A 274 5.56 -12.63 -4.71
CA ASP A 274 5.23 -13.85 -3.98
C ASP A 274 4.92 -13.48 -2.53
N LEU A 275 3.63 -13.49 -2.18
CA LEU A 275 3.15 -13.08 -0.86
C LEU A 275 3.30 -14.16 0.20
N THR A 276 3.67 -15.39 -0.15
CA THR A 276 4.05 -16.39 0.87
C THR A 276 5.19 -15.89 1.74
N GLN A 277 6.10 -15.09 1.15
CA GLN A 277 7.25 -14.50 1.82
C GLN A 277 6.89 -13.35 2.78
N LEU A 278 5.64 -12.84 2.75
CA LEU A 278 5.15 -11.86 3.72
C LEU A 278 4.56 -12.53 4.98
N LEU A 279 4.25 -13.84 4.90
CA LEU A 279 3.69 -14.57 6.02
C LEU A 279 4.79 -14.95 7.02
N PRO A 280 4.52 -14.93 8.33
CA PRO A 280 5.46 -15.44 9.33
C PRO A 280 5.69 -16.95 9.15
N LYS A 281 6.79 -17.47 9.68
CA LYS A 281 7.14 -18.89 9.55
C LYS A 281 6.11 -19.80 10.24
N ARG A 282 5.58 -19.36 11.38
CA ARG A 282 4.49 -20.03 12.08
C ARG A 282 3.18 -19.34 11.79
N HIS A 283 2.16 -20.15 11.51
CA HIS A 283 0.83 -19.65 11.18
C HIS A 283 -0.10 -19.62 12.38
N ASP A 284 0.44 -19.55 13.61
CA ASP A 284 -0.35 -19.41 14.82
C ASP A 284 -1.07 -18.07 14.82
N TYR A 285 -2.33 -18.04 15.23
CA TYR A 285 -3.19 -16.88 15.06
C TYR A 285 -4.25 -16.74 16.16
N TYR A 286 -4.69 -15.50 16.34
CA TYR A 286 -5.94 -15.18 17.02
C TYR A 286 -7.05 -15.05 15.98
N THR A 287 -8.28 -15.47 16.30
CA THR A 287 -9.42 -15.26 15.41
C THR A 287 -10.68 -14.79 16.12
N TYR A 288 -11.40 -13.88 15.47
CA TYR A 288 -12.66 -13.33 15.94
C TYR A 288 -13.49 -12.79 14.76
N MET A 289 -14.80 -12.61 15.00
CA MET A 289 -15.67 -11.87 14.06
C MET A 289 -15.63 -10.37 14.40
N GLY A 290 -15.34 -9.55 13.40
CA GLY A 290 -15.20 -8.10 13.53
C GLY A 290 -15.81 -7.34 12.36
N SER A 291 -15.23 -6.17 12.05
CA SER A 291 -15.65 -5.29 10.96
C SER A 291 -14.49 -4.91 10.05
N LEU A 292 -14.80 -4.17 8.98
CA LEU A 292 -13.82 -3.31 8.32
C LEU A 292 -13.33 -2.23 9.31
N THR A 293 -12.06 -1.84 9.21
CA THR A 293 -11.43 -0.79 10.04
C THR A 293 -11.54 0.60 9.42
N THR A 294 -12.15 0.70 8.24
CA THR A 294 -12.46 1.95 7.54
C THR A 294 -13.95 2.03 7.21
N PRO A 295 -14.50 3.24 6.95
CA PRO A 295 -15.88 3.38 6.51
C PRO A 295 -16.22 2.50 5.30
N PRO A 296 -17.38 1.83 5.29
CA PRO A 296 -18.54 2.00 6.18
C PRO A 296 -18.50 1.16 7.47
N CYS A 297 -17.35 0.62 7.85
CA CYS A 297 -17.16 -0.20 9.06
C CYS A 297 -18.12 -1.40 9.14
N SER A 298 -18.41 -2.03 7.99
CA SER A 298 -19.30 -3.18 7.91
C SER A 298 -18.79 -4.35 8.75
N GLU A 299 -19.67 -4.90 9.59
CA GLU A 299 -19.42 -6.07 10.44
C GLU A 299 -19.54 -7.38 9.64
N GLY A 300 -19.15 -8.50 10.27
CA GLY A 300 -19.21 -9.83 9.64
C GLY A 300 -17.93 -10.21 8.91
N VAL A 301 -16.81 -9.57 9.27
CA VAL A 301 -15.48 -9.89 8.74
C VAL A 301 -14.81 -10.91 9.66
N LEU A 302 -14.33 -12.02 9.11
CA LEU A 302 -13.50 -12.99 9.84
C LEU A 302 -12.07 -12.45 9.95
N TRP A 303 -11.62 -12.16 11.16
CA TRP A 303 -10.25 -11.72 11.42
C TRP A 303 -9.36 -12.88 11.85
N MET A 304 -8.15 -12.91 11.32
CA MET A 304 -7.07 -13.83 11.70
C MET A 304 -5.80 -12.99 11.90
N VAL A 305 -5.44 -12.73 13.16
CA VAL A 305 -4.27 -11.91 13.50
C VAL A 305 -3.11 -12.84 13.80
N MET A 306 -2.07 -12.79 12.98
CA MET A 306 -0.90 -13.65 13.12
C MET A 306 -0.15 -13.32 14.42
N LYS A 307 0.17 -14.35 15.20
CA LYS A 307 0.85 -14.21 16.50
C LYS A 307 2.31 -13.79 16.36
N GLU A 308 2.98 -14.33 15.34
CA GLU A 308 4.38 -14.02 15.04
C GLU A 308 4.44 -12.79 14.11
N PRO A 309 5.07 -11.68 14.56
CA PRO A 309 5.28 -10.54 13.69
C PRO A 309 6.37 -10.84 12.65
N VAL A 310 6.33 -10.13 11.53
CA VAL A 310 7.43 -10.11 10.55
C VAL A 310 8.21 -8.80 10.67
N GLN A 311 9.47 -8.82 10.26
CA GLN A 311 10.34 -7.65 10.42
C GLN A 311 10.17 -6.65 9.28
N ILE A 312 10.35 -5.37 9.59
CA ILE A 312 10.47 -4.27 8.64
C ILE A 312 11.63 -3.36 9.08
N SER A 313 12.43 -2.85 8.15
CA SER A 313 13.50 -1.93 8.52
C SER A 313 12.96 -0.55 8.91
N ALA A 314 13.72 0.17 9.72
CA ALA A 314 13.40 1.56 10.08
C ALA A 314 13.22 2.45 8.84
N ASP A 315 14.03 2.26 7.79
CA ASP A 315 13.93 3.02 6.54
C ASP A 315 12.63 2.70 5.79
N GLN A 316 12.23 1.43 5.71
CA GLN A 316 10.99 1.02 5.07
C GLN A 316 9.76 1.58 5.79
N ALA A 317 9.77 1.53 7.13
CA ALA A 317 8.72 2.14 7.96
C ALA A 317 8.70 3.66 7.80
N ALA A 318 9.87 4.31 7.73
CA ALA A 318 9.98 5.76 7.53
C ALA A 318 9.47 6.21 6.16
N ILE A 319 9.68 5.43 5.09
CA ILE A 319 9.09 5.71 3.76
C ILE A 319 7.56 5.77 3.87
N PHE A 320 6.94 4.77 4.50
CA PHE A 320 5.49 4.76 4.69
C PHE A 320 5.03 5.93 5.57
N ALA A 321 5.75 6.21 6.66
CA ALA A 321 5.43 7.28 7.59
C ALA A 321 5.44 8.69 6.95
N ARG A 322 6.21 8.90 5.88
CA ARG A 322 6.20 10.16 5.12
C ARG A 322 4.91 10.36 4.33
N LEU A 323 4.28 9.26 3.89
CA LEU A 323 3.01 9.29 3.17
C LEU A 323 1.83 9.30 4.14
N TYR A 324 1.92 8.44 5.17
CA TYR A 324 0.90 8.21 6.18
C TYR A 324 1.54 8.12 7.58
N PRO A 325 1.70 9.25 8.29
CA PRO A 325 2.23 9.24 9.65
C PRO A 325 1.35 8.43 10.60
N HIS A 326 0.04 8.63 10.48
CA HIS A 326 -1.01 7.95 11.24
C HIS A 326 -2.20 7.64 10.33
N ASN A 327 -2.42 6.35 10.07
CA ASN A 327 -3.59 5.88 9.33
C ASN A 327 -4.26 4.68 10.04
N ALA A 328 -4.18 4.62 11.36
CA ALA A 328 -4.76 3.56 12.17
C ALA A 328 -6.04 4.03 12.88
N ARG A 329 -7.13 3.28 12.77
CA ARG A 329 -8.34 3.49 13.57
C ARG A 329 -8.04 3.17 15.04
N PRO A 330 -8.58 3.93 16.00
CA PRO A 330 -8.49 3.59 17.42
C PRO A 330 -9.06 2.20 17.73
N ILE A 331 -8.55 1.58 18.78
CA ILE A 331 -9.04 0.30 19.31
C ILE A 331 -10.52 0.41 19.68
N GLN A 332 -11.29 -0.60 19.28
CA GLN A 332 -12.71 -0.73 19.56
C GLN A 332 -12.95 -1.65 20.75
N LYS A 333 -14.13 -1.54 21.38
CA LYS A 333 -14.50 -2.42 22.50
C LYS A 333 -14.61 -3.87 22.03
N THR A 334 -14.17 -4.81 22.87
CA THR A 334 -14.30 -6.25 22.58
C THR A 334 -15.76 -6.72 22.66
N SER A 335 -16.59 -6.05 23.48
CA SER A 335 -18.04 -6.29 23.60
C SER A 335 -18.40 -7.74 23.92
N GLY A 336 -17.60 -8.41 24.76
CA GLY A 336 -17.83 -9.80 25.17
C GLY A 336 -17.68 -10.84 24.05
N ARG A 337 -17.15 -10.46 22.88
CA ARG A 337 -16.93 -11.40 21.77
C ARG A 337 -15.90 -12.46 22.16
N ILE A 338 -16.14 -13.69 21.75
CA ILE A 338 -15.17 -14.77 21.89
C ILE A 338 -14.00 -14.51 20.93
N ILE A 339 -12.79 -14.53 21.47
CA ILE A 339 -11.54 -14.53 20.70
C ILE A 339 -10.92 -15.89 20.91
N LYS A 340 -10.67 -16.62 19.82
CA LYS A 340 -9.98 -17.90 19.86
C LYS A 340 -8.50 -17.70 19.57
N GLU A 341 -7.66 -18.52 20.17
CA GLU A 341 -6.22 -18.53 19.97
C GLU A 341 -5.79 -19.95 19.56
N SER A 342 -4.97 -20.08 18.53
CA SER A 342 -4.36 -21.36 18.17
C SER A 342 -3.33 -21.80 19.20
N LEU A 343 -3.30 -23.11 19.46
CA LEU A 343 -2.39 -23.75 20.42
C LEU A 343 -0.92 -23.55 20.09
#